data_AF-A0A7G2C831-F1
#
_entry.id   AF-A0A7G2C831-F1
#
_cell.length_a   1.000
_cell.length_b   1.000
_cell.length_c   1.000
_cell.angle_alpha   90.00
_cell.angle_beta   90.00
_cell.angle_gamma   90.00
#
_symmetry.space_group_name_H-M   'P 1'
#
loop_
_entity.id
_entity.type
_entity.pdbx_description
1 polymer ?
#
loop_
_entity_poly.entity_id
_entity_poly.type
_entity_poly.pdbx_seq_one_letter_code
_entity_poly.pdbx_strand_id
1 'polypeptide(L)'
;MDWGDLIPLVNECIIEFAESKQNVLSAAGEEMLLGYNDDTEPEEGDDEVVLAVKELLATRIRPMLRADGGNVRYIDMDDGTVFLLLEGACKSCPSSHITLKSGIERMLMHWIPEVVEAQEISDEVASDILAEKKLRKEYRERGEPYPEAL
;
A
#
# COMPACT_ATOMS: atom_id res chain seq x y z
N MET A 1 -32.47 -22.10 13.57
CA MET A 1 -32.29 -20.70 13.17
C MET A 1 -31.78 -20.76 11.75
N ASP A 2 -32.65 -20.46 10.80
CA ASP A 2 -32.30 -20.44 9.38
C ASP A 2 -31.76 -19.05 9.00
N TRP A 3 -31.08 -18.95 7.86
CA TRP A 3 -30.63 -17.67 7.32
C TRP A 3 -31.78 -16.67 7.16
N GLY A 4 -32.99 -17.15 6.84
CA GLY A 4 -34.20 -16.32 6.79
C GLY A 4 -34.56 -15.63 8.12
N ASP A 5 -34.26 -16.25 9.26
CA ASP A 5 -34.51 -15.68 10.59
C ASP A 5 -33.39 -14.69 10.99
N LEU A 6 -32.18 -14.87 10.45
CA LEU A 6 -31.00 -14.06 10.76
C LEU A 6 -30.95 -12.76 9.96
N ILE A 7 -31.42 -12.76 8.71
CA ILE A 7 -31.37 -11.57 7.83
C ILE A 7 -31.98 -10.33 8.50
N PRO A 8 -33.20 -10.37 9.08
CA PRO A 8 -33.79 -9.19 9.70
C PRO A 8 -32.97 -8.66 10.87
N LEU A 9 -32.42 -9.56 11.70
CA LEU A 9 -31.62 -9.21 12.87
C LEU A 9 -30.28 -8.58 12.47
N VAL A 10 -29.60 -9.13 11.46
CA VAL A 10 -28.35 -8.57 10.94
C VAL A 10 -28.58 -7.19 10.34
N ASN A 11 -29.66 -7.02 9.56
CA ASN A 11 -29.99 -5.73 8.96
C ASN A 11 -30.31 -4.67 10.01
N GLU A 12 -31.10 -5.03 11.03
CA GLU A 12 -31.41 -4.14 12.15
C GLU A 12 -30.14 -3.67 12.86
N CYS A 13 -29.24 -4.60 13.20
CA CYS A 13 -27.96 -4.26 13.83
C CYS A 13 -27.08 -3.34 12.95
N ILE A 14 -27.03 -3.56 11.63
CA ILE A 14 -26.28 -2.70 10.71
C ILE A 14 -26.88 -1.29 10.65
N ILE A 15 -28.22 -1.19 10.58
CA ILE A 15 -28.92 0.10 10.52
C ILE A 15 -28.72 0.87 11.83
N GLU A 16 -28.95 0.24 12.98
CA GLU A 16 -28.73 0.86 14.29
C GLU A 16 -27.29 1.36 14.44
N PHE A 17 -26.31 0.54 14.03
CA PHE A 17 -24.92 0.95 14.04
C PHE A 17 -24.68 2.15 13.10
N ALA A 18 -25.19 2.13 11.86
CA ALA A 18 -25.04 3.23 10.91
C ALA A 18 -25.69 4.54 11.41
N GLU A 19 -26.85 4.45 12.06
CA GLU A 19 -27.57 5.59 12.64
C GLU A 19 -26.91 6.13 13.91
N SER A 20 -26.21 5.27 14.66
CA SER A 20 -25.51 5.66 15.89
C SER A 20 -24.40 6.69 15.66
N LYS A 21 -23.92 6.82 14.42
CA LYS A 21 -22.75 7.63 14.03
C LYS A 21 -21.49 7.33 14.85
N GLN A 22 -21.44 6.16 15.49
CA GLN A 22 -20.24 5.69 16.14
C GLN A 22 -19.18 5.42 15.08
N ASN A 23 -17.93 5.66 15.44
CA ASN A 23 -16.84 5.35 14.55
C ASN A 23 -16.79 3.83 14.32
N VAL A 24 -16.64 3.42 13.06
CA VAL A 24 -16.48 2.00 12.68
C VAL A 24 -15.19 1.44 13.26
N LEU A 25 -14.17 2.28 13.36
CA LEU A 25 -12.85 1.93 13.81
C LEU A 25 -12.64 2.42 15.23
N SER A 26 -11.83 1.69 15.99
CA SER A 26 -11.23 2.24 17.19
C SER A 26 -10.22 3.33 16.81
N ALA A 27 -9.84 4.18 17.75
CA ALA A 27 -8.78 5.18 17.52
C ALA A 27 -7.48 4.54 16.98
N ALA A 28 -7.12 3.35 17.46
CA ALA A 28 -5.99 2.59 16.94
C ALA A 28 -6.22 2.08 15.51
N GLY A 29 -7.45 1.70 15.16
CA GLY A 29 -7.83 1.32 13.79
C GLY A 29 -7.83 2.50 12.83
N GLU A 30 -8.23 3.69 13.29
CA GLU A 30 -8.13 4.93 12.51
C GLU A 30 -6.68 5.32 12.27
N GLU A 31 -5.83 5.26 13.29
CA GLU A 31 -4.39 5.52 13.18
C GLU A 31 -3.72 4.53 12.21
N MET A 32 -4.13 3.27 12.22
CA MET A 32 -3.64 2.26 11.27
C MET A 32 -4.07 2.54 9.82
N LEU A 33 -5.22 3.17 9.62
CA LEU A 33 -5.77 3.49 8.29
C LEU A 33 -5.36 4.86 7.76
N LEU A 34 -4.90 5.76 8.63
CA LEU A 34 -4.31 7.05 8.24
C LEU A 34 -3.11 6.82 7.31
N GLY A 35 -3.19 7.34 6.07
CA GLY A 35 -2.18 7.14 5.03
C GLY A 35 -2.31 5.83 4.24
N TYR A 36 -3.37 5.03 4.47
CA TYR A 36 -3.58 3.80 3.73
C TYR A 36 -3.87 4.07 2.25
N ASN A 37 -2.97 3.62 1.37
CA ASN A 37 -2.93 3.87 -0.08
C ASN A 37 -2.50 5.27 -0.54
N ASP A 38 -1.96 6.11 0.35
CA ASP A 38 -1.39 7.42 0.01
C ASP A 38 -0.01 7.32 -0.68
N ASP A 39 0.59 6.13 -0.68
CA ASP A 39 1.89 5.85 -1.28
C ASP A 39 1.99 6.07 -2.80
N THR A 40 0.86 6.28 -3.47
CA THR A 40 0.82 6.60 -4.91
C THR A 40 0.51 8.06 -5.19
N GLU A 41 0.31 8.91 -4.17
CA GLU A 41 0.17 10.34 -4.39
C GLU A 41 1.52 10.96 -4.80
N PRO A 42 1.52 11.94 -5.72
CA PRO A 42 2.73 12.66 -6.11
C PRO A 42 3.32 13.46 -4.95
N GLU A 43 4.63 13.32 -4.70
CA GLU A 43 5.37 14.10 -3.72
C GLU A 43 6.39 15.04 -4.39
N GLU A 44 6.76 16.14 -3.71
CA GLU A 44 7.72 17.15 -4.23
C GLU A 44 9.14 16.61 -4.55
N GLY A 45 9.43 15.35 -4.19
CA GLY A 45 10.70 14.68 -4.48
C GLY A 45 10.64 13.57 -5.51
N ASP A 46 9.46 13.26 -6.07
CA ASP A 46 9.31 12.19 -7.05
C ASP A 46 9.81 12.63 -8.42
N ASP A 47 10.63 11.80 -9.05
CA ASP A 47 11.00 11.97 -10.44
C ASP A 47 9.93 11.40 -11.39
N GLU A 48 10.08 11.66 -12.70
CA GLU A 48 9.13 11.24 -13.73
C GLU A 48 8.90 9.71 -13.74
N VAL A 49 9.94 8.92 -13.42
CA VAL A 49 9.85 7.46 -13.42
C VAL A 49 9.06 6.99 -12.20
N VAL A 50 9.35 7.54 -11.02
CA VAL A 50 8.59 7.27 -9.79
C VAL A 50 7.12 7.64 -9.95
N LEU A 51 6.83 8.80 -10.55
CA LEU A 51 5.44 9.21 -10.83
C LEU A 51 4.75 8.22 -11.78
N ALA A 52 5.43 7.76 -12.83
CA ALA A 52 4.89 6.75 -13.74
C ALA A 52 4.62 5.40 -13.03
N VAL A 53 5.51 4.98 -12.12
CA VAL A 53 5.33 3.77 -11.29
C VAL A 53 4.10 3.94 -10.41
N LYS A 54 4.01 5.04 -9.66
CA LYS A 54 2.88 5.35 -8.77
C LYS A 54 1.56 5.37 -9.55
N GLU A 55 1.53 6.00 -10.72
CA GLU A 55 0.34 6.04 -11.58
C GLU A 55 -0.06 4.64 -12.08
N LEU A 56 0.89 3.84 -12.56
CA LEU A 56 0.60 2.49 -13.04
C LEU A 56 0.06 1.57 -11.93
N LEU A 57 0.64 1.70 -10.73
CA LEU A 57 0.18 0.99 -9.54
C LEU A 57 -1.27 1.37 -9.21
N ALA A 58 -1.57 2.66 -9.14
CA ALA A 58 -2.90 3.17 -8.79
C ALA A 58 -3.98 2.84 -9.84
N THR A 59 -3.65 2.99 -11.13
CA THR A 59 -4.66 2.96 -12.21
C THR A 59 -4.88 1.58 -12.82
N ARG A 60 -3.89 0.67 -12.73
CA ARG A 60 -3.98 -0.65 -13.36
C ARG A 60 -3.76 -1.81 -12.40
N ILE A 61 -2.67 -1.79 -11.64
CA ILE A 61 -2.26 -2.96 -10.84
C ILE A 61 -3.20 -3.13 -9.64
N ARG A 62 -3.37 -2.10 -8.80
CA ARG A 62 -4.24 -2.16 -7.60
C ARG A 62 -5.68 -2.56 -7.91
N PRO A 63 -6.36 -2.02 -8.95
CA PRO A 63 -7.70 -2.47 -9.32
C PRO A 63 -7.81 -3.98 -9.56
N MET A 64 -6.81 -4.59 -10.19
CA MET A 64 -6.80 -6.03 -10.43
C MET A 64 -6.57 -6.83 -9.15
N LEU A 65 -5.62 -6.40 -8.30
CA LEU A 65 -5.33 -7.10 -7.04
C LEU A 65 -6.50 -7.04 -6.05
N ARG A 66 -7.19 -5.91 -5.99
CA ARG A 66 -8.32 -5.72 -5.07
C ARG A 66 -9.51 -6.61 -5.40
N ALA A 67 -9.67 -7.01 -6.66
CA ALA A 67 -10.70 -7.98 -7.05
C ALA A 67 -10.50 -9.34 -6.34
N ASP A 68 -9.24 -9.70 -6.06
CA ASP A 68 -8.86 -10.92 -5.35
C ASP A 68 -8.64 -10.70 -3.84
N GLY A 69 -9.03 -9.53 -3.30
CA GLY A 69 -8.85 -9.19 -1.88
C GLY A 69 -7.39 -8.88 -1.50
N GLY A 70 -6.58 -8.53 -2.49
CA GLY A 70 -5.17 -8.20 -2.34
C GLY A 70 -4.86 -6.73 -2.60
N ASN A 71 -3.65 -6.31 -2.26
CA ASN A 71 -3.15 -4.96 -2.56
C ASN A 71 -1.62 -4.96 -2.65
N VAL A 72 -1.07 -3.86 -3.17
CA VAL A 72 0.38 -3.61 -3.20
C VAL A 72 0.63 -2.16 -2.81
N ARG A 73 1.66 -1.94 -1.99
CA ARG A 73 2.12 -0.63 -1.54
C ARG A 73 3.50 -0.34 -2.12
N TYR A 74 3.65 0.84 -2.73
CA TYR A 74 4.92 1.41 -3.11
C TYR A 74 5.70 1.82 -1.86
N ILE A 75 6.96 1.42 -1.75
CA ILE A 75 7.81 1.75 -0.62
C ILE A 75 8.94 2.67 -1.05
N ASP A 76 9.69 2.28 -2.08
CA ASP A 76 10.80 3.06 -2.61
C ASP A 76 11.16 2.65 -4.03
N MET A 77 12.01 3.44 -4.67
CA MET A 77 12.68 3.10 -5.90
C MET A 77 14.13 3.55 -5.84
N ASP A 78 15.05 2.64 -6.13
CA ASP A 78 16.49 2.93 -6.20
C ASP A 78 17.11 2.19 -7.38
N ASP A 79 17.90 2.89 -8.18
CA ASP A 79 18.62 2.36 -9.36
C ASP A 79 17.77 1.42 -10.26
N GLY A 80 16.54 1.83 -10.57
CA GLY A 80 15.61 1.06 -11.39
C GLY A 80 14.93 -0.13 -10.67
N THR A 81 15.24 -0.36 -9.40
CA THR A 81 14.58 -1.38 -8.56
C THR A 81 13.43 -0.75 -7.78
N VAL A 82 12.22 -1.25 -7.97
CA VAL A 82 11.02 -0.81 -7.26
C VAL A 82 10.77 -1.71 -6.06
N PHE A 83 10.81 -1.14 -4.86
CA PHE A 83 10.51 -1.84 -3.61
C PHE A 83 9.02 -1.76 -3.28
N LEU A 84 8.40 -2.92 -3.12
CA LEU A 84 6.97 -3.08 -2.93
C LEU A 84 6.68 -3.89 -1.66
N LEU A 85 5.58 -3.56 -0.99
CA LEU A 85 5.01 -4.40 0.08
C LEU A 85 3.69 -5.00 -0.42
N LEU A 86 3.60 -6.33 -0.43
CA LEU A 86 2.34 -7.02 -0.73
C LEU A 86 1.44 -7.05 0.50
N GLU A 87 0.16 -6.75 0.30
CA GLU A 87 -0.84 -6.66 1.35
C GLU A 87 -2.06 -7.55 1.04
N GLY A 88 -2.84 -7.88 2.08
CA GLY A 88 -4.06 -8.67 1.95
C GLY A 88 -3.78 -10.11 1.46
N ALA A 89 -4.67 -10.62 0.60
CA ALA A 89 -4.58 -11.98 0.06
C ALA A 89 -3.30 -12.23 -0.76
N CYS A 90 -2.68 -11.17 -1.31
CA CYS A 90 -1.43 -11.25 -2.06
C CYS A 90 -0.26 -11.77 -1.23
N LYS A 91 -0.29 -11.51 0.09
CA LYS A 91 0.78 -11.88 1.02
C LYS A 91 0.67 -13.33 1.50
N SER A 92 -0.55 -13.85 1.67
CA SER A 92 -0.81 -15.09 2.41
C SER A 92 -1.01 -16.33 1.53
N CYS A 93 -1.04 -16.19 0.20
CA CYS A 93 -1.25 -17.30 -0.73
C CYS A 93 0.08 -17.82 -1.32
N PRO A 94 0.70 -18.88 -0.77
CA PRO A 94 2.03 -19.33 -1.19
C PRO A 94 2.10 -19.80 -2.65
N SER A 95 0.99 -20.28 -3.23
CA SER A 95 0.95 -20.68 -4.63
C SER A 95 0.83 -19.50 -5.60
N SER A 96 0.28 -18.38 -5.14
CA SER A 96 0.03 -17.20 -5.98
C SER A 96 1.07 -16.12 -5.78
N HIS A 97 1.77 -16.13 -4.65
CA HIS A 97 2.79 -15.15 -4.26
C HIS A 97 3.85 -14.92 -5.35
N ILE A 98 4.52 -15.99 -5.79
CA ILE A 98 5.56 -15.92 -6.84
C ILE A 98 4.97 -15.43 -8.17
N THR A 99 3.84 -15.99 -8.59
CA THR A 99 3.21 -15.63 -9.88
C THR A 99 2.73 -14.18 -9.88
N LEU A 100 2.19 -13.71 -8.76
CA LEU A 100 1.69 -12.35 -8.62
C LEU A 100 2.82 -11.33 -8.62
N LYS A 101 3.88 -11.58 -7.83
CA LYS A 101 5.10 -10.75 -7.85
C LYS A 101 5.62 -10.65 -9.28
N SER A 102 5.83 -11.78 -9.95
CA SER A 102 6.32 -11.78 -11.35
C SER A 102 5.34 -11.10 -12.32
N GLY A 103 4.04 -11.14 -12.05
CA GLY A 103 3.03 -10.42 -12.83
C GLY A 103 3.18 -8.90 -12.71
N ILE A 104 3.29 -8.40 -11.48
CA ILE A 104 3.49 -6.99 -11.17
C ILE A 104 4.81 -6.49 -11.77
N GLU A 105 5.90 -7.23 -11.55
CA GLU A 105 7.22 -6.94 -12.09
C GLU A 105 7.21 -6.81 -13.62
N ARG A 106 6.65 -7.81 -14.32
CA ARG A 106 6.53 -7.77 -15.79
C ARG A 106 5.70 -6.59 -16.28
N MET A 107 4.65 -6.21 -15.56
CA MET A 107 3.87 -5.04 -15.91
C MET A 107 4.68 -3.77 -15.77
N LEU A 108 5.38 -3.58 -14.64
CA LEU A 108 6.21 -2.40 -14.42
C LEU A 108 7.29 -2.29 -15.51
N MET A 109 8.07 -3.34 -15.74
CA MET A 109 9.13 -3.35 -16.76
C MET A 109 8.61 -3.17 -18.20
N HIS A 110 7.38 -3.63 -18.48
CA HIS A 110 6.80 -3.49 -19.82
C HIS A 110 6.38 -2.05 -20.13
N TRP A 111 5.79 -1.37 -19.14
CA TRP A 111 5.27 -0.02 -19.32
C TRP A 111 6.29 1.07 -18.99
N ILE A 112 7.30 0.76 -18.19
CA ILE A 112 8.31 1.70 -17.67
C ILE A 112 9.70 1.07 -17.89
N PRO A 113 10.35 1.33 -19.04
CA PRO A 113 11.63 0.71 -19.42
C PRO A 113 12.79 0.95 -18.43
N GLU A 114 12.70 2.01 -17.63
CA GLU A 114 13.66 2.37 -16.58
C GLU A 114 13.56 1.45 -15.35
N VAL A 115 12.46 0.71 -15.21
CA VAL A 115 12.32 -0.31 -14.17
C VAL A 115 13.04 -1.58 -14.60
N VAL A 116 14.03 -1.98 -13.81
CA VAL A 116 14.86 -3.17 -14.01
C VAL A 116 14.34 -4.35 -13.21
N GLU A 117 13.85 -4.11 -11.99
CA GLU A 117 13.35 -5.14 -11.08
C GLU A 117 12.23 -4.59 -10.19
N ALA A 118 11.30 -5.46 -9.79
CA ALA A 118 10.37 -5.17 -8.70
C ALA A 118 10.60 -6.16 -7.56
N GLN A 119 11.05 -5.66 -6.42
CA GLN A 119 11.38 -6.46 -5.26
C GLN A 119 10.31 -6.31 -4.17
N GLU A 120 9.80 -7.45 -3.70
CA GLU A 120 8.99 -7.46 -2.49
C GLU A 120 9.88 -7.44 -1.25
N ILE A 121 9.49 -6.63 -0.27
CA ILE A 121 10.16 -6.54 1.03
C ILE A 121 9.20 -6.94 2.16
N SER A 122 9.75 -7.34 3.30
CA SER A 122 8.96 -7.70 4.48
C SER A 122 8.40 -6.45 5.17
N ASP A 123 7.41 -6.63 6.06
CA ASP A 123 6.81 -5.50 6.79
C ASP A 123 7.83 -4.78 7.67
N GLU A 124 8.79 -5.51 8.25
CA GLU A 124 9.83 -4.93 9.10
C GLU A 124 10.73 -4.00 8.28
N VAL A 125 11.21 -4.48 7.13
CA VAL A 125 12.06 -3.69 6.23
C VAL A 125 11.28 -2.49 5.67
N ALA A 126 10.01 -2.68 5.30
CA ALA A 126 9.16 -1.59 4.84
C ALA A 126 8.98 -0.51 5.92
N SER A 127 8.75 -0.91 7.17
CA SER A 127 8.63 0.01 8.29
C SER A 127 9.89 0.82 8.50
N ASP A 128 11.06 0.19 8.44
CA ASP A 128 12.36 0.86 8.62
C ASP A 128 12.60 1.90 7.52
N ILE A 129 12.39 1.54 6.25
CA ILE A 129 12.55 2.45 5.10
C ILE A 129 11.59 3.65 5.22
N LEU A 130 10.31 3.40 5.52
CA LEU A 130 9.32 4.47 5.64
C LEU A 130 9.62 5.41 6.82
N ALA A 131 10.08 4.87 7.95
CA ALA A 131 10.50 5.66 9.10
C ALA A 131 11.71 6.55 8.75
N GLU A 132 12.70 6.00 8.04
CA GLU A 132 13.86 6.76 7.58
C GLU A 132 13.47 7.86 6.59
N LYS A 133 12.63 7.55 5.59
CA LYS A 133 12.12 8.53 4.62
C LYS A 133 11.37 9.68 5.29
N LYS A 134 10.51 9.36 6.26
CA LYS A 134 9.78 10.35 7.04
C LYS A 134 10.74 11.28 7.78
N LEU A 135 11.74 10.70 8.45
CA LEU A 135 12.75 11.49 9.16
C LEU A 135 13.54 12.39 8.18
N ARG A 136 13.98 11.87 7.03
CA ARG A 136 14.66 12.64 5.98
C ARG A 136 13.81 13.81 5.46
N LYS A 137 12.51 13.59 5.28
CA LYS A 137 11.54 14.63 4.89
C LYS A 137 11.46 15.73 5.95
N GLU A 138 11.33 15.37 7.22
CA GLU A 138 11.31 16.31 8.34
C GLU A 138 12.60 17.16 8.42
N TYR A 139 13.78 16.55 8.25
CA TYR A 139 15.05 17.29 8.20
C TYR A 139 15.08 18.28 7.02
N ARG A 140 14.62 17.85 5.83
CA ARG A 140 14.52 18.71 4.65
C ARG A 140 13.59 19.90 4.88
N GLU A 141 12.43 19.68 5.47
CA GLU A 141 11.44 20.73 5.79
C GLU A 141 11.97 21.72 6.84
N ARG A 142 12.80 21.27 7.78
CA ARG A 142 13.51 22.15 8.73
C ARG A 142 14.72 22.87 8.12
N GLY A 143 15.14 22.52 6.89
CA GLY A 143 16.34 23.04 6.25
C GLY A 143 17.64 22.53 6.89
N GLU A 144 17.58 21.41 7.61
CA GLU A 144 18.72 20.80 8.29
C GLU A 144 19.22 19.58 7.49
N PRO A 145 20.55 19.34 7.43
CA PRO A 145 21.07 18.12 6.83
C PRO A 145 20.75 16.92 7.71
N TYR A 146 20.34 15.80 7.08
CA TYR A 146 20.15 14.54 7.77
C TYR A 146 21.50 14.03 8.34
N PRO A 147 21.58 13.61 9.62
CA PRO A 147 22.83 13.16 10.21
C PRO A 147 23.31 11.85 9.56
N GLU A 148 24.50 11.86 8.97
CA GLU A 148 25.15 10.64 8.51
C GLU A 148 25.48 9.73 9.70
N ALA A 149 25.32 8.42 9.52
CA ALA A 149 25.71 7.45 10.54
C ALA A 149 27.23 7.53 10.79
N LEU A 150 27.63 7.77 12.04
CA LEU A 150 29.03 7.82 12.49
C LEU A 150 29.74 6.47 12.39
#